data_AF-A0A7K2FD92-F1
#
_entry.id   AF-A0A7K2FD92-F1
#
_cell.length_a   1.000
_cell.length_b   1.000
_cell.length_c   1.000
_cell.angle_alpha   90.00
_cell.angle_beta   90.00
_cell.angle_gamma   90.00
#
_symmetry.space_group_name_H-M   'P 1'
#
loop_
_entity.id
_entity.type
_entity.pdbx_description
1 polymer ?
#
loop_
_entity_poly.entity_id
_entity_poly.type
_entity_poly.pdbx_seq_one_letter_code
_entity_poly.pdbx_strand_id
1 'polypeptide(L)'
;ALLVSAQLAVDRLWPSPARAELLRAVSPLITAAARADDRDPVPWRIALDHARGSKAGHRYFEELWEAAVRRAPHHYGCHVAALRYLGTFWHGSHGECFDFAERAAQDAPADSLVQALPVRAAFGYLTDLCGPEVGRARLDGAADRAADLSGRFPAADPWPAEVRNKLLFVLLRLERWDDARAQAALIGPYATSFPWTRVSDDPLGHFVRVREALLAGGPAAALAGLIPTPRRPDGGPQGSGGAHDH
;
A
#
# COMPACT_ATOMS: atom_id res chain seq x y z
N ALA A 1 -12.51 -6.76 22.08
CA ALA A 1 -12.24 -5.38 22.56
C ALA A 1 -10.79 -4.97 22.33
N LEU A 2 -9.81 -5.71 22.86
CA LEU A 2 -8.38 -5.36 22.79
C LEU A 2 -7.85 -5.07 21.37
N LEU A 3 -8.24 -5.87 20.38
CA LEU A 3 -7.81 -5.66 18.99
C LEU A 3 -8.21 -4.28 18.44
N VAL A 4 -9.49 -3.91 18.60
CA VAL A 4 -10.01 -2.62 18.15
C VAL A 4 -9.36 -1.48 18.94
N SER A 5 -9.18 -1.64 20.25
CA SER A 5 -8.48 -0.67 21.08
C SER A 5 -7.03 -0.45 20.63
N ALA A 6 -6.31 -1.52 20.29
CA ALA A 6 -4.95 -1.46 19.77
C ALA A 6 -4.89 -0.71 18.43
N GLN A 7 -5.81 -1.02 17.50
CA GLN A 7 -5.88 -0.34 16.21
C GLN A 7 -6.14 1.17 16.39
N LEU A 8 -7.15 1.54 17.19
CA LEU A 8 -7.49 2.94 17.45
C LEU A 8 -6.35 3.69 18.14
N ALA A 9 -5.60 3.05 19.04
CA ALA A 9 -4.44 3.66 19.68
C ALA A 9 -3.33 3.96 18.67
N VAL A 10 -3.01 3.03 17.77
CA VAL A 10 -2.02 3.25 16.71
C VAL A 10 -2.48 4.37 15.77
N ASP A 11 -3.74 4.37 15.34
CA ASP A 11 -4.27 5.37 14.40
C ASP A 11 -4.25 6.78 14.97
N ARG A 12 -4.66 6.96 16.24
CA ARG A 12 -4.66 8.28 16.91
C ARG A 12 -3.26 8.87 17.06
N LEU A 13 -2.26 8.02 17.26
CA LEU A 13 -0.88 8.46 17.45
C LEU A 13 -0.13 8.63 16.13
N TRP A 14 -0.64 8.07 15.03
CA TRP A 14 -0.01 8.13 13.72
C TRP A 14 0.34 9.55 13.21
N PRO A 15 -0.53 10.56 13.33
CA PRO A 15 -0.22 11.90 12.83
C PRO A 15 0.72 12.69 13.76
N SER A 16 1.02 12.21 14.97
CA SER A 16 1.80 12.97 15.95
C SER A 16 3.28 13.14 15.53
N PRO A 17 3.89 14.32 15.74
CA PRO A 17 5.34 14.48 15.56
C PRO A 17 6.15 13.63 16.56
N ALA A 18 5.60 13.37 17.75
CA ALA A 18 6.17 12.48 18.76
C ALA A 18 5.76 11.00 18.57
N ARG A 19 5.22 10.63 17.39
CA ARG A 19 4.68 9.28 17.10
C ARG A 19 5.61 8.16 17.55
N ALA A 20 6.91 8.29 17.30
CA ALA A 20 7.85 7.20 17.55
C ALA A 20 7.93 6.84 19.03
N GLU A 21 7.96 7.84 19.91
CA GLU A 21 7.98 7.66 21.36
C GLU A 21 6.61 7.19 21.88
N LEU A 22 5.53 7.86 21.45
CA LEU A 22 4.17 7.56 21.90
C LEU A 22 3.74 6.13 21.54
N LEU A 23 4.12 5.64 20.35
CA LEU A 23 3.77 4.28 19.93
C LEU A 23 4.43 3.21 20.79
N ARG A 24 5.63 3.44 21.33
CA ARG A 24 6.29 2.46 22.23
C ARG A 24 5.44 2.14 23.45
N ALA A 25 4.69 3.13 23.95
CA ALA A 25 3.77 2.94 25.08
C ALA A 25 2.54 2.07 24.72
N VAL A 26 2.25 1.86 23.45
CA VAL A 26 1.12 1.02 22.96
C VAL A 26 1.50 -0.47 22.86
N SER A 27 2.80 -0.80 22.88
CA SER A 27 3.30 -2.18 22.73
C SER A 27 2.63 -3.21 23.69
N PRO A 28 2.40 -2.92 24.99
CA PRO A 28 1.71 -3.85 25.87
C PRO A 28 0.25 -4.15 25.44
N LEU A 29 -0.46 -3.16 24.91
CA LEU A 29 -1.83 -3.33 24.43
C LEU A 29 -1.87 -4.22 23.17
N ILE A 30 -0.92 -4.04 22.25
CA ILE A 30 -0.78 -4.89 21.06
C ILE A 30 -0.44 -6.33 21.48
N THR A 31 0.47 -6.48 22.44
CA THR A 31 0.85 -7.80 22.99
C THR A 31 -0.34 -8.50 23.64
N ALA A 32 -1.14 -7.77 24.42
CA ALA A 32 -2.35 -8.31 25.04
C ALA A 32 -3.38 -8.73 23.99
N ALA A 33 -3.55 -7.96 22.91
CA ALA A 33 -4.41 -8.34 21.79
C ALA A 33 -3.90 -9.61 21.09
N ALA A 34 -2.59 -9.73 20.86
CA ALA A 34 -1.99 -10.91 20.23
C ALA A 34 -2.10 -12.19 21.09
N ARG A 35 -2.07 -12.07 22.42
CA ARG A 35 -2.24 -13.20 23.34
C ARG A 35 -3.70 -13.62 23.56
N ALA A 36 -4.66 -12.77 23.19
CA ALA A 36 -6.07 -13.09 23.37
C ALA A 36 -6.56 -14.16 22.40
N ASP A 37 -5.94 -14.26 21.21
CA ASP A 37 -6.12 -15.34 20.25
C ASP A 37 -4.80 -15.59 19.51
N ASP A 38 -4.14 -16.69 19.86
CA ASP A 38 -2.85 -17.05 19.28
C ASP A 38 -2.91 -17.40 17.79
N ARG A 39 -4.09 -17.64 17.22
CA ARG A 39 -4.25 -17.92 15.78
C ARG A 39 -4.57 -16.68 14.96
N ASP A 40 -5.04 -15.61 15.60
CA ASP A 40 -5.43 -14.38 14.90
C ASP A 40 -4.20 -13.64 14.33
N PRO A 41 -4.09 -13.44 13.00
CA PRO A 41 -2.99 -12.68 12.41
C PRO A 41 -3.17 -11.16 12.52
N VAL A 42 -4.37 -10.65 12.84
CA VAL A 42 -4.66 -9.21 12.79
C VAL A 42 -3.85 -8.40 13.83
N PRO A 43 -3.65 -8.85 15.09
CA PRO A 43 -2.75 -8.19 16.02
C PRO A 43 -1.32 -8.03 15.48
N TRP A 44 -0.83 -8.99 14.70
CA TRP A 44 0.51 -8.94 14.11
C TRP A 44 0.61 -7.93 12.97
N ARG A 45 -0.45 -7.74 12.18
CA ARG A 45 -0.54 -6.61 11.25
C ARG A 45 -0.38 -5.29 12.01
N ILE A 46 -1.09 -5.12 13.13
CA ILE A 46 -1.00 -3.91 13.96
C ILE A 46 0.41 -3.76 14.53
N ALA A 47 1.03 -4.85 14.97
CA ALA A 47 2.40 -4.86 15.48
C ALA A 47 3.42 -4.41 14.43
N LEU A 48 3.27 -4.83 13.17
CA LEU A 48 4.11 -4.42 12.04
C LEU A 48 3.92 -2.93 11.69
N ASP A 49 2.67 -2.45 11.67
CA ASP A 49 2.40 -1.01 11.50
C ASP A 49 2.99 -0.20 12.68
N HIS A 50 2.86 -0.70 13.91
CA HIS A 50 3.50 -0.13 15.09
C HIS A 50 5.02 -0.11 14.98
N ALA A 51 5.67 -1.20 14.53
CA ALA A 51 7.12 -1.27 14.34
C ALA A 51 7.60 -0.18 13.37
N ARG A 52 6.85 0.02 12.27
CA ARG A 52 7.11 1.11 11.32
C ARG A 52 6.95 2.48 11.96
N GLY A 53 5.84 2.72 12.66
CA GLY A 53 5.55 4.01 13.28
C GLY A 53 6.53 4.38 14.40
N SER A 54 6.96 3.39 15.20
CA SER A 54 7.90 3.51 16.31
C SER A 54 9.37 3.54 15.89
N LYS A 55 9.65 3.37 14.59
CA LYS A 55 11.01 3.21 14.03
C LYS A 55 11.79 2.08 14.74
N ALA A 56 11.12 0.95 14.98
CA ALA A 56 11.76 -0.20 15.59
C ALA A 56 12.86 -0.77 14.68
N GLY A 57 13.89 -1.39 15.27
CA GLY A 57 14.99 -1.99 14.51
C GLY A 57 14.59 -3.27 13.76
N HIS A 58 15.40 -3.64 12.76
CA HIS A 58 15.14 -4.78 11.86
C HIS A 58 14.87 -6.10 12.58
N ARG A 59 15.66 -6.44 13.61
CA ARG A 59 15.47 -7.68 14.39
C ARG A 59 14.07 -7.80 15.00
N TYR A 60 13.55 -6.71 15.58
CA TYR A 60 12.20 -6.73 16.15
C TYR A 60 11.14 -6.89 15.07
N PHE A 61 11.33 -6.27 13.90
CA PHE A 61 10.47 -6.48 12.75
C PHE A 61 10.48 -7.93 12.27
N GLU A 62 11.65 -8.58 12.16
CA GLU A 62 11.76 -9.98 11.75
C GLU A 62 10.99 -10.91 12.69
N GLU A 63 11.14 -10.73 14.01
CA GLU A 63 10.40 -11.50 15.03
C GLU A 63 8.87 -11.37 14.85
N LEU A 64 8.38 -10.15 14.61
CA LEU A 64 6.95 -9.90 14.34
C LEU A 64 6.50 -10.49 13.01
N TRP A 65 7.34 -10.38 11.97
CA TRP A 65 7.04 -10.88 10.63
C TRP A 65 6.92 -12.39 10.61
N GLU A 66 7.88 -13.11 11.20
CA GLU A 66 7.83 -14.55 11.31
C GLU A 66 6.58 -15.01 12.09
N ALA A 67 6.25 -14.31 13.17
CA ALA A 67 5.08 -14.62 13.97
C ALA A 67 3.77 -14.41 13.20
N ALA A 68 3.70 -13.41 12.32
CA ALA A 68 2.58 -13.21 11.41
C ALA A 68 2.47 -14.34 10.38
N VAL A 69 3.58 -14.66 9.71
CA VAL A 69 3.64 -15.70 8.65
C VAL A 69 3.31 -17.08 9.21
N ARG A 70 3.81 -17.43 10.42
CA ARG A 70 3.49 -18.71 11.07
C ARG A 70 1.99 -18.91 11.31
N ARG A 71 1.22 -17.83 11.48
CA ARG A 71 -0.23 -17.88 11.74
C ARG A 71 -1.04 -17.88 10.46
N ALA A 72 -0.70 -16.99 9.54
CA ALA A 72 -1.41 -16.83 8.28
C ALA A 72 -0.43 -16.41 7.19
N PRO A 73 0.20 -17.37 6.49
CA PRO A 73 1.24 -17.12 5.49
C PRO A 73 0.81 -16.16 4.37
N HIS A 74 -0.49 -16.10 4.07
CA HIS A 74 -1.04 -15.29 2.98
C HIS A 74 -1.98 -14.18 3.48
N HIS A 75 -1.87 -13.76 4.75
CA HIS A 75 -2.67 -12.64 5.26
C HIS A 75 -2.23 -11.32 4.64
N TYR A 76 -2.98 -10.85 3.64
CA TYR A 76 -2.67 -9.68 2.83
C TYR A 76 -2.34 -8.43 3.65
N GLY A 77 -3.07 -8.19 4.75
CA GLY A 77 -2.81 -7.04 5.63
C GLY A 77 -1.41 -7.07 6.24
N CYS A 78 -0.91 -8.24 6.66
CA CYS A 78 0.43 -8.38 7.25
C CYS A 78 1.51 -8.13 6.19
N HIS A 79 1.35 -8.71 4.99
CA HIS A 79 2.23 -8.47 3.84
C HIS A 79 2.30 -6.98 3.47
N VAL A 80 1.16 -6.29 3.47
CA VAL A 80 1.10 -4.84 3.23
C VAL A 80 1.83 -4.05 4.31
N ALA A 81 1.64 -4.40 5.59
CA ALA A 81 2.31 -3.73 6.71
C ALA A 81 3.83 -3.96 6.65
N ALA A 82 4.26 -5.18 6.28
CA ALA A 82 5.67 -5.52 6.11
C ALA A 82 6.31 -4.76 4.95
N LEU A 83 5.68 -4.76 3.76
CA LEU A 83 6.15 -3.98 2.62
C LEU A 83 6.31 -2.48 2.98
N ARG A 84 5.34 -1.92 3.71
CA ARG A 84 5.40 -0.53 4.18
C ARG A 84 6.53 -0.29 5.18
N TYR A 85 6.81 -1.23 6.07
CA TYR A 85 7.93 -1.14 6.99
C TYR A 85 9.23 -1.10 6.18
N LEU A 86 9.45 -2.10 5.33
CA LEU A 86 10.67 -2.23 4.54
C LEU A 86 10.93 -1.00 3.67
N GLY A 87 9.90 -0.49 2.97
CA GLY A 87 10.02 0.74 2.19
C GLY A 87 10.41 1.99 2.97
N THR A 88 10.13 2.05 4.29
CA THR A 88 10.61 3.17 5.13
C THR A 88 12.09 3.07 5.51
N PHE A 89 12.63 1.85 5.64
CA PHE A 89 14.02 1.61 6.03
C PHE A 89 14.98 1.54 4.84
N TRP A 90 14.46 1.22 3.66
CA TRP A 90 15.23 1.18 2.42
C TRP A 90 15.24 2.52 1.66
N HIS A 91 14.65 3.58 2.23
CA HIS A 91 14.79 4.98 1.79
C HIS A 91 14.66 5.20 0.26
N GLY A 92 13.65 4.60 -0.37
CA GLY A 92 13.42 4.75 -1.82
C GLY A 92 14.14 3.72 -2.69
N SER A 93 14.75 2.69 -2.12
CA SER A 93 15.15 1.52 -2.87
C SER A 93 13.91 0.66 -3.18
N HIS A 94 13.22 1.08 -4.24
CA HIS A 94 12.03 0.41 -4.74
C HIS A 94 12.34 -1.01 -5.21
N GLY A 95 13.58 -1.28 -5.65
CA GLY A 95 14.03 -2.61 -6.07
C GLY A 95 13.77 -3.67 -5.01
N GLU A 96 14.21 -3.46 -3.77
CA GLU A 96 14.01 -4.45 -2.70
C GLU A 96 12.53 -4.54 -2.28
N CYS A 97 11.77 -3.44 -2.35
CA CYS A 97 10.32 -3.47 -2.13
C CYS A 97 9.62 -4.38 -3.15
N PHE A 98 10.04 -4.30 -4.41
CA PHE A 98 9.54 -5.20 -5.44
C PHE A 98 10.03 -6.64 -5.22
N ASP A 99 11.29 -6.87 -4.85
CA ASP A 99 11.82 -8.21 -4.60
C ASP A 99 10.99 -8.92 -3.51
N PHE A 100 10.72 -8.23 -2.40
CA PHE A 100 9.83 -8.72 -1.35
C PHE A 100 8.43 -9.00 -1.89
N ALA A 101 7.86 -8.05 -2.64
CA ALA A 101 6.48 -8.15 -3.11
C ALA A 101 6.28 -9.28 -4.13
N GLU A 102 7.23 -9.47 -5.04
CA GLU A 102 7.25 -10.52 -6.05
C GLU A 102 7.44 -11.89 -5.42
N ARG A 103 8.37 -12.00 -4.46
CA ARG A 103 8.58 -13.24 -3.73
C ARG A 103 7.32 -13.66 -2.96
N ALA A 104 6.71 -12.73 -2.24
CA ALA A 104 5.46 -12.98 -1.51
C ALA A 104 4.32 -13.42 -2.44
N ALA A 105 4.19 -12.79 -3.62
CA ALA A 105 3.20 -13.18 -4.62
C ALA A 105 3.48 -14.57 -5.22
N GLN A 106 4.75 -14.89 -5.49
CA GLN A 106 5.15 -16.19 -6.02
C GLN A 106 4.84 -17.33 -5.04
N ASP A 107 4.99 -17.09 -3.74
CA ASP A 107 4.73 -18.09 -2.70
C ASP A 107 3.24 -18.18 -2.32
N ALA A 108 2.36 -17.34 -2.88
CA ALA A 108 0.94 -17.28 -2.55
C ALA A 108 0.05 -18.04 -3.54
N PRO A 109 -1.12 -18.57 -3.11
CA PRO A 109 -2.16 -19.07 -4.01
C PRO A 109 -2.59 -18.03 -5.04
N ALA A 110 -3.04 -18.48 -6.21
CA ALA A 110 -3.38 -17.60 -7.33
C ALA A 110 -4.60 -16.70 -7.08
N ASP A 111 -5.48 -17.08 -6.15
CA ASP A 111 -6.66 -16.33 -5.71
C ASP A 111 -6.40 -15.46 -4.46
N SER A 112 -5.19 -15.52 -3.90
CA SER A 112 -4.81 -14.69 -2.76
C SER A 112 -4.63 -13.23 -3.16
N LEU A 113 -5.13 -12.31 -2.35
CA LEU A 113 -4.86 -10.87 -2.52
C LEU A 113 -3.36 -10.52 -2.41
N VAL A 114 -2.52 -11.41 -1.87
CA VAL A 114 -1.05 -11.25 -1.88
C VAL A 114 -0.49 -11.20 -3.30
N GLN A 115 -1.17 -11.77 -4.31
CA GLN A 115 -0.81 -11.60 -5.72
C GLN A 115 -0.79 -10.12 -6.15
N ALA A 116 -1.53 -9.23 -5.46
CA ALA A 116 -1.54 -7.79 -5.73
C ALA A 116 -0.41 -7.01 -5.04
N LEU A 117 0.49 -7.67 -4.31
CA LEU A 117 1.56 -6.97 -3.60
C LEU A 117 2.54 -6.26 -4.55
N PRO A 118 2.92 -6.83 -5.72
CA PRO A 118 3.75 -6.14 -6.70
C PRO A 118 3.13 -4.85 -7.24
N VAL A 119 1.82 -4.84 -7.56
CA VAL A 119 1.16 -3.60 -8.03
C VAL A 119 1.11 -2.54 -6.92
N ARG A 120 1.13 -2.96 -5.65
CA ARG A 120 1.27 -2.04 -4.51
C ARG A 120 2.68 -1.45 -4.42
N ALA A 121 3.72 -2.25 -4.68
CA ALA A 121 5.09 -1.74 -4.79
C ALA A 121 5.21 -0.76 -5.97
N ALA A 122 4.61 -1.08 -7.11
CA ALA A 122 4.53 -0.18 -8.28
C ALA A 122 3.80 1.12 -7.95
N PHE A 123 2.67 1.07 -7.24
CA PHE A 123 2.01 2.27 -6.73
C PHE A 123 2.95 3.10 -5.85
N GLY A 124 3.68 2.44 -4.94
CA GLY A 124 4.69 3.07 -4.09
C GLY A 124 5.71 3.83 -4.93
N TYR A 125 6.39 3.14 -5.85
CA TYR A 125 7.35 3.71 -6.78
C TYR A 125 6.79 4.88 -7.60
N LEU A 126 5.62 4.72 -8.23
CA LEU A 126 5.03 5.74 -9.10
C LEU A 126 4.54 6.98 -8.34
N THR A 127 4.31 6.86 -7.03
CA THR A 127 3.92 7.98 -6.18
C THR A 127 5.07 8.55 -5.35
N ASP A 128 6.14 7.78 -5.20
CA ASP A 128 7.40 8.27 -4.68
C ASP A 128 8.09 9.11 -5.74
N LEU A 129 8.75 10.18 -5.31
CA LEU A 129 9.41 11.13 -6.22
C LEU A 129 10.95 11.01 -6.11
N CYS A 130 11.42 9.85 -5.65
CA CYS A 130 12.83 9.58 -5.37
C CYS A 130 13.17 8.09 -5.58
N GLY A 131 14.47 7.79 -5.59
CA GLY A 131 15.02 6.45 -5.71
C GLY A 131 15.51 6.09 -7.10
N PRO A 132 16.18 4.93 -7.26
CA PRO A 132 16.60 4.40 -8.55
C PRO A 132 15.40 4.09 -9.46
N GLU A 133 15.64 4.14 -10.77
CA GLU A 133 14.60 3.81 -11.75
C GLU A 133 14.23 2.32 -11.70
N VAL A 134 12.92 2.05 -11.63
CA VAL A 134 12.37 0.70 -11.82
C VAL A 134 12.00 0.53 -13.28
N GLY A 135 12.57 -0.48 -13.93
CA GLY A 135 12.36 -0.74 -15.35
C GLY A 135 10.89 -0.99 -15.71
N ARG A 136 10.47 -0.46 -16.86
CA ARG A 136 9.09 -0.53 -17.37
C ARG A 136 8.50 -1.95 -17.38
N ALA A 137 9.28 -2.95 -17.82
CA ALA A 137 8.84 -4.35 -17.88
C ALA A 137 8.43 -4.90 -16.50
N ARG A 138 9.09 -4.46 -15.42
CA ARG A 138 8.75 -4.87 -14.05
C ARG A 138 7.42 -4.26 -13.59
N LEU A 139 7.16 -3.00 -13.98
CA LEU A 139 5.89 -2.32 -13.71
C LEU A 139 4.74 -2.97 -14.48
N ASP A 140 4.96 -3.29 -15.75
CA ASP A 140 3.96 -3.97 -16.59
C ASP A 140 3.65 -5.37 -16.03
N GLY A 141 4.65 -6.16 -15.66
CA GLY A 141 4.44 -7.47 -15.04
C GLY A 141 3.70 -7.41 -13.69
N ALA A 142 3.91 -6.35 -12.91
CA ALA A 142 3.14 -6.10 -11.68
C ALA A 142 1.66 -5.77 -11.99
N ALA A 143 1.42 -4.98 -13.03
CA ALA A 143 0.06 -4.66 -13.49
C ALA A 143 -0.67 -5.88 -14.06
N ASP A 144 0.02 -6.70 -14.87
CA ASP A 144 -0.52 -7.92 -15.46
C ASP A 144 -0.96 -8.92 -14.38
N ARG A 145 -0.08 -9.19 -13.41
CA ARG A 145 -0.41 -10.09 -12.28
C ARG A 145 -1.64 -9.61 -11.51
N ALA A 146 -1.76 -8.30 -11.28
CA ALA A 146 -2.91 -7.75 -10.58
C ALA A 146 -4.19 -7.76 -11.45
N ALA A 147 -4.06 -7.61 -12.76
CA ALA A 147 -5.18 -7.76 -13.70
C ALA A 147 -5.70 -9.20 -13.73
N ASP A 148 -4.79 -10.18 -13.78
CA ASP A 148 -5.10 -11.60 -13.69
C ASP A 148 -5.83 -11.95 -12.38
N LEU A 149 -5.34 -11.44 -11.25
CA LEU A 149 -6.03 -11.57 -9.96
C LEU A 149 -7.42 -10.93 -10.01
N SER A 150 -7.53 -9.69 -10.53
CA SER A 150 -8.80 -8.96 -10.62
C SER A 150 -9.86 -9.73 -11.43
N GLY A 151 -9.46 -10.39 -12.52
CA GLY A 151 -10.34 -11.19 -13.37
C GLY A 151 -10.87 -12.48 -12.74
N ARG A 152 -10.29 -12.94 -11.63
CA ARG A 152 -10.77 -14.12 -10.88
C ARG A 152 -12.00 -13.84 -10.03
N PHE A 153 -12.26 -12.57 -9.73
CA PHE A 153 -13.41 -12.14 -8.93
C PHE A 153 -14.52 -11.60 -9.84
N PRO A 154 -15.81 -11.72 -9.44
CA PRO A 154 -16.91 -11.10 -10.16
C PRO A 154 -16.68 -9.59 -10.41
N ALA A 155 -17.24 -9.07 -11.50
CA ALA A 155 -17.31 -7.63 -11.71
C ALA A 155 -18.12 -6.98 -10.57
N ALA A 156 -17.76 -5.77 -10.17
CA ALA A 156 -18.38 -5.06 -9.04
C ALA A 156 -18.41 -5.90 -7.75
N ASP A 157 -17.29 -6.55 -7.42
CA ASP A 157 -17.10 -7.21 -6.14
C ASP A 157 -16.39 -6.24 -5.17
N PRO A 158 -16.96 -5.96 -3.97
CA PRO A 158 -16.30 -5.14 -2.97
C PRO A 158 -15.01 -5.77 -2.42
N TRP A 159 -14.86 -7.09 -2.48
CA TRP A 159 -13.70 -7.81 -1.91
C TRP A 159 -12.35 -7.37 -2.51
N PRO A 160 -12.15 -7.37 -3.84
CA PRO A 160 -10.92 -6.87 -4.47
C PRO A 160 -10.92 -5.36 -4.72
N ALA A 161 -11.90 -4.59 -4.23
CA ALA A 161 -12.08 -3.19 -4.64
C ALA A 161 -10.82 -2.33 -4.43
N GLU A 162 -10.15 -2.44 -3.27
CA GLU A 162 -8.91 -1.68 -3.01
C GLU A 162 -7.76 -2.11 -3.95
N VAL A 163 -7.72 -3.37 -4.38
CA VAL A 163 -6.74 -3.84 -5.37
C VAL A 163 -7.06 -3.26 -6.74
N ARG A 164 -8.32 -3.32 -7.17
CA ARG A 164 -8.75 -2.81 -8.47
C ARG A 164 -8.55 -1.30 -8.61
N ASN A 165 -8.87 -0.53 -7.56
CA ASN A 165 -8.63 0.93 -7.56
C ASN A 165 -7.14 1.27 -7.64
N LYS A 166 -6.26 0.50 -6.98
CA LYS A 166 -4.80 0.66 -7.12
C LYS A 166 -4.30 0.30 -8.50
N LEU A 167 -4.75 -0.84 -9.03
CA LEU A 167 -4.38 -1.29 -10.36
C LEU A 167 -4.80 -0.24 -11.40
N LEU A 168 -6.01 0.30 -11.29
CA LEU A 168 -6.47 1.37 -12.16
C LEU A 168 -5.52 2.58 -12.14
N PHE A 169 -5.11 3.04 -10.95
CA PHE A 169 -4.11 4.10 -10.84
C PHE A 169 -2.81 3.75 -11.56
N VAL A 170 -2.27 2.55 -11.35
CA VAL A 170 -1.01 2.12 -11.97
C VAL A 170 -1.15 2.05 -13.49
N LEU A 171 -2.24 1.48 -14.02
CA LEU A 171 -2.50 1.40 -15.45
C LEU A 171 -2.58 2.80 -16.10
N LEU A 172 -3.21 3.77 -15.43
CA LEU A 172 -3.25 5.16 -15.90
C LEU A 172 -1.86 5.78 -15.95
N ARG A 173 -1.03 5.53 -14.93
CA ARG A 173 0.36 6.03 -14.88
C ARG A 173 1.29 5.36 -15.89
N LEU A 174 0.97 4.14 -16.30
CA LEU A 174 1.67 3.41 -17.35
C LEU A 174 1.09 3.70 -18.75
N GLU A 175 0.03 4.52 -18.84
CA GLU A 175 -0.69 4.83 -20.08
C GLU A 175 -1.26 3.59 -20.79
N ARG A 176 -1.58 2.54 -20.02
CA ARG A 176 -2.21 1.31 -20.50
C ARG A 176 -3.71 1.48 -20.59
N TRP A 177 -4.15 2.30 -21.56
CA TRP A 177 -5.53 2.79 -21.64
C TRP A 177 -6.57 1.70 -21.77
N ASP A 178 -6.33 0.69 -22.61
CA ASP A 178 -7.30 -0.39 -22.85
C ASP A 178 -7.49 -1.26 -21.60
N ASP A 179 -6.40 -1.59 -20.91
CA ASP A 179 -6.45 -2.30 -19.64
C ASP A 179 -7.13 -1.46 -18.55
N ALA A 180 -6.88 -0.15 -18.53
CA ALA A 180 -7.55 0.76 -17.60
C ALA A 180 -9.06 0.80 -17.83
N ARG A 181 -9.53 0.75 -19.08
CA ARG A 181 -10.97 0.64 -19.41
C ARG A 181 -11.55 -0.69 -18.95
N ALA A 182 -10.85 -1.80 -19.23
CA ALA A 182 -11.26 -3.11 -18.76
C ALA A 182 -11.39 -3.15 -17.22
N GLN A 183 -10.41 -2.57 -16.50
CA GLN A 183 -10.48 -2.49 -15.05
C GLN A 183 -11.57 -1.53 -14.55
N ALA A 184 -11.84 -0.41 -15.22
CA ALA A 184 -12.94 0.48 -14.85
C ALA A 184 -14.31 -0.21 -14.90
N ALA A 185 -14.51 -1.11 -15.88
CA ALA A 185 -15.71 -1.95 -15.94
C ALA A 185 -15.77 -2.95 -14.76
N LEU A 186 -14.66 -3.62 -14.44
CA LEU A 186 -14.59 -4.58 -13.33
C LEU A 186 -14.76 -3.93 -11.95
N ILE A 187 -14.30 -2.70 -11.75
CA ILE A 187 -14.48 -1.96 -10.49
C ILE A 187 -15.95 -1.71 -10.19
N GLY A 188 -16.77 -1.47 -11.22
CA GLY A 188 -18.16 -1.07 -11.03
C GLY A 188 -18.26 0.21 -10.17
N PRO A 189 -19.14 0.26 -9.16
CA PRO A 189 -19.37 1.47 -8.37
C PRO A 189 -18.38 1.66 -7.20
N TYR A 190 -17.48 0.72 -6.95
CA TYR A 190 -16.70 0.69 -5.70
C TYR A 190 -15.45 1.58 -5.75
N ALA A 191 -15.63 2.86 -5.42
CA ALA A 191 -14.53 3.75 -5.10
C ALA A 191 -13.95 3.42 -3.71
N THR A 192 -12.62 3.39 -3.57
CA THR A 192 -11.95 3.21 -2.27
C THR A 192 -11.13 4.44 -1.88
N SER A 193 -11.01 4.76 -0.59
CA SER A 193 -10.25 5.94 -0.16
C SER A 193 -8.80 5.89 -0.66
N PHE A 194 -8.12 4.76 -0.48
CA PHE A 194 -6.81 4.53 -1.10
C PHE A 194 -7.02 3.84 -2.47
N PRO A 195 -6.34 4.27 -3.55
CA PRO A 195 -5.20 5.20 -3.59
C PRO A 195 -5.56 6.68 -3.70
N TRP A 196 -6.80 7.03 -4.01
CA TRP A 196 -7.18 8.37 -4.47
C TRP A 196 -6.89 9.48 -3.45
N THR A 197 -6.96 9.20 -2.15
CA THR A 197 -6.57 10.13 -1.07
C THR A 197 -5.12 10.55 -1.12
N ARG A 198 -4.24 9.83 -1.84
CA ARG A 198 -2.83 10.20 -1.98
C ARG A 198 -2.57 11.17 -3.13
N VAL A 199 -3.53 11.34 -4.03
CA VAL A 199 -3.32 12.02 -5.32
C VAL A 199 -4.36 13.08 -5.64
N SER A 200 -5.41 13.23 -4.83
CA SER A 200 -6.42 14.28 -5.00
C SER A 200 -6.99 14.78 -3.67
N ASP A 201 -7.35 16.06 -3.60
CA ASP A 201 -8.13 16.68 -2.51
C ASP A 201 -9.62 16.32 -2.58
N ASP A 202 -10.10 15.86 -3.73
CA ASP A 202 -11.43 15.30 -3.94
C ASP A 202 -11.30 13.84 -4.44
N PRO A 203 -10.99 12.87 -3.56
CA PRO A 203 -10.68 11.50 -3.95
C PRO A 203 -11.85 10.83 -4.69
N LEU A 204 -13.07 11.03 -4.19
CA LEU A 204 -14.27 10.41 -4.76
C LEU A 204 -14.61 11.02 -6.12
N GLY A 205 -14.71 12.35 -6.21
CA GLY A 205 -15.03 12.98 -7.48
C GLY A 205 -13.95 12.76 -8.53
N HIS A 206 -12.67 12.70 -8.13
CA HIS A 206 -11.59 12.35 -9.06
C HIS A 206 -11.74 10.93 -9.62
N PHE A 207 -12.00 9.93 -8.77
CA PHE A 207 -12.27 8.56 -9.23
C PHE A 207 -13.45 8.51 -10.20
N VAL A 208 -14.55 9.20 -9.88
CA VAL A 208 -15.76 9.24 -10.73
C VAL A 208 -15.42 9.81 -12.11
N ARG A 209 -14.73 10.96 -12.19
CA ARG A 209 -14.33 11.57 -13.46
C ARG A 209 -13.45 10.65 -14.31
N VAL A 210 -12.45 10.01 -13.69
CA VAL A 210 -11.56 9.06 -14.37
C VAL A 210 -12.36 7.88 -14.92
N ARG A 211 -13.21 7.27 -14.09
CA ARG A 211 -14.03 6.11 -14.48
C ARG A 211 -14.99 6.47 -15.62
N GLU A 212 -15.69 7.59 -15.53
CA GLU A 212 -16.63 8.04 -16.57
C GLU A 212 -15.91 8.27 -17.90
N ALA A 213 -14.76 8.95 -17.90
CA ALA A 213 -13.97 9.18 -19.10
C ALA A 213 -13.48 7.87 -19.75
N LEU A 214 -13.08 6.88 -18.93
CA LEU A 214 -12.66 5.56 -19.40
C LEU A 214 -13.83 4.79 -20.04
N LEU A 215 -14.98 4.74 -19.37
CA LEU A 215 -16.17 4.03 -19.85
C LEU A 215 -16.79 4.70 -21.08
N ALA A 216 -16.68 6.02 -21.21
CA ALA A 216 -17.16 6.76 -22.38
C ALA A 216 -16.26 6.62 -23.62
N GLY A 217 -15.14 5.87 -23.54
CA GLY A 217 -14.23 5.73 -24.68
C GLY A 217 -13.41 6.99 -24.99
N GLY A 218 -13.25 7.91 -24.02
CA GLY A 218 -12.57 9.19 -24.24
C GLY A 218 -11.13 9.02 -24.79
N PRO A 219 -10.64 9.93 -25.65
CA PRO A 219 -9.33 9.80 -26.28
C PRO A 219 -8.19 9.86 -25.25
N ALA A 220 -7.04 9.25 -25.58
CA ALA A 220 -5.87 9.20 -24.69
C ALA A 220 -5.46 10.60 -24.17
N ALA A 221 -5.54 11.64 -24.99
CA ALA A 221 -5.23 13.01 -24.59
C ALA A 221 -6.14 13.53 -23.46
N ALA A 222 -7.43 13.19 -23.48
CA ALA A 222 -8.37 13.58 -22.43
C ALA A 222 -8.10 12.80 -21.13
N LEU A 223 -7.75 11.52 -21.24
CA LEU A 223 -7.37 10.68 -20.10
C LEU A 223 -6.04 11.11 -19.49
N ALA A 224 -5.09 11.56 -20.31
CA ALA A 224 -3.80 12.08 -19.87
C ALA A 224 -3.96 13.28 -18.93
N GLY A 225 -4.90 14.18 -19.24
CA GLY A 225 -5.25 15.32 -18.36
C GLY A 225 -5.87 14.92 -17.02
N LEU A 226 -6.31 13.67 -16.88
CA LEU A 226 -6.87 13.11 -15.65
C LEU A 226 -5.86 12.23 -14.89
N ILE A 227 -4.64 12.05 -15.41
CA ILE A 227 -3.62 11.26 -14.71
C ILE A 227 -3.34 11.93 -13.35
N PRO A 228 -3.58 11.21 -12.23
CA PRO A 228 -3.40 11.80 -10.92
C PRO A 228 -1.92 12.08 -10.63
N THR A 229 -1.63 13.32 -10.25
CA THR A 229 -0.27 13.72 -9.83
C THR A 229 -0.06 13.31 -8.36
N PRO A 230 1.08 12.68 -8.02
CA PRO A 230 1.40 12.39 -6.63
C PRO A 230 1.50 13.68 -5.82
N ARG A 231 0.92 13.72 -4.61
CA ARG A 231 1.21 14.80 -3.67
C ARG A 231 2.67 14.73 -3.23
N ARG A 232 3.39 15.85 -3.28
CA ARG A 232 4.62 16.00 -2.49
C ARG A 232 4.25 15.92 -1.00
N PRO A 233 5.03 15.23 -0.16
CA PRO A 233 4.86 15.39 1.28
C PRO A 233 5.11 16.86 1.63
N ASP A 234 4.23 17.45 2.43
CA ASP A 234 4.42 18.81 2.95
C ASP A 234 5.76 18.84 3.69
N GLY A 235 6.73 19.55 3.12
CA GLY A 235 8.01 19.80 3.76
C GLY A 235 7.78 20.68 4.97
N GLY A 236 7.83 20.11 6.17
CA GLY A 236 8.11 20.88 7.38
C GLY A 236 9.47 21.59 7.23
N PRO A 237 9.69 22.74 7.89
CA PRO A 237 10.82 23.61 7.60
C PRO A 237 12.14 22.86 7.74
N GLN A 238 13.00 22.93 6.72
CA GLN A 238 14.40 22.55 6.83
C GLN A 238 15.02 23.42 7.92
N GLY A 239 15.25 22.82 9.08
CA GLY A 239 16.10 23.40 10.11
C GLY A 239 17.51 23.46 9.57
N SER A 240 17.89 24.62 9.03
CA SER A 240 19.27 25.00 8.82
C SER A 240 19.94 25.11 10.19
N GLY A 241 20.66 24.06 10.58
CA GLY A 241 21.63 24.06 11.66
C GLY A 241 22.49 22.84 11.43
N GLY A 242 23.80 22.92 11.27
CA GLY A 242 24.77 23.98 11.45
C GLY A 242 26.09 23.24 11.33
N ALA A 243 27.06 23.83 10.65
CA ALA A 243 28.40 23.28 10.55
C ALA A 243 28.94 22.93 11.93
N HIS A 244 29.53 21.75 12.09
CA HIS A 244 30.63 21.56 13.02
C HIS A 244 31.62 20.56 12.45
N ASP A 245 32.80 21.11 12.14
CA ASP A 245 34.09 20.45 12.03
C ASP A 245 34.48 19.74 13.34
N HIS A 246 35.40 18.78 13.16
CA HIS A 246 36.24 18.03 14.12
C HIS A 246 35.75 16.65 14.56
#